data_AF-A0A1M6ZFD4-F1
#
_entry.id   AF-A0A1M6ZFD4-F1
#
_cell.length_a   1.000
_cell.length_b   1.000
_cell.length_c   1.000
_cell.angle_alpha   90.00
_cell.angle_beta   90.00
_cell.angle_gamma   90.00
#
_symmetry.space_group_name_H-M   'P 1'
#
loop_
_entity.id
_entity.type
_entity.pdbx_description
1 polymer ?
#
loop_
_entity_poly.entity_id
_entity_poly.type
_entity_poly.pdbx_seq_one_letter_code
_entity_poly.pdbx_strand_id
1 'polypeptide(L)'
;MLHYFCSMRIQIISDLHQEFGRTDLCFDHADIVVLAGDINLGIKGIEWVKETIFDKPVIYILGNHEYYKGSYPKNLHKIQNAAENSNVFVLENSYVDIEGVRFHGATLWTDFSIFWKSGEVWDDLSA
;
A
#
# COMPACT_ATOMS: atom_id res chain seq x y z
N MET A 1 13.28 -15.69 -31.38
CA MET A 1 12.68 -14.48 -30.80
C MET A 1 13.04 -14.50 -29.32
N LEU A 2 14.06 -13.73 -28.92
CA LEU A 2 14.46 -13.63 -27.52
C LEU A 2 13.40 -12.80 -26.79
N HIS A 3 12.58 -13.44 -25.95
CA HIS A 3 11.83 -12.72 -24.94
C HIS A 3 12.85 -12.20 -23.93
N TYR A 4 13.28 -10.94 -24.10
CA TYR A 4 13.91 -10.22 -23.01
C TYR A 4 12.82 -10.06 -21.95
N PHE A 5 12.84 -10.90 -20.92
CA PHE A 5 12.16 -10.56 -19.69
C PHE A 5 12.88 -9.32 -19.15
N CYS A 6 12.29 -8.13 -19.38
CA CYS A 6 12.67 -6.97 -18.61
C CYS A 6 12.22 -7.29 -17.19
N SER A 7 13.17 -7.55 -16.29
CA SER A 7 12.86 -7.80 -14.88
C SER A 7 12.34 -6.50 -14.28
N MET A 8 11.07 -6.49 -13.84
CA MET A 8 10.51 -5.36 -13.10
C MET A 8 11.26 -5.16 -11.79
N ARG A 9 11.75 -3.95 -11.54
CA ARG A 9 12.39 -3.55 -10.29
C ARG A 9 11.37 -2.84 -9.41
N ILE A 10 11.05 -3.48 -8.29
CA ILE A 10 10.08 -2.99 -7.31
C ILE A 10 10.84 -2.43 -6.11
N GLN A 11 10.61 -1.17 -5.76
CA GLN A 11 11.11 -0.59 -4.52
C GLN A 11 9.99 -0.54 -3.48
N ILE A 12 10.16 -1.25 -2.37
CA ILE A 12 9.14 -1.39 -1.31
C ILE A 12 9.59 -0.59 -0.08
N ILE A 13 8.70 0.25 0.45
CA ILE A 13 8.91 1.09 1.62
C ILE A 13 7.67 1.00 2.50
N SER A 14 7.83 0.89 3.81
CA SER A 14 6.77 1.03 4.82
C SER A 14 7.29 1.84 6.00
N ASP A 15 6.40 2.23 6.91
CA ASP A 15 6.75 2.83 8.21
C ASP A 15 7.67 4.05 8.08
N LEU A 16 7.49 4.83 7.01
CA LEU A 16 8.29 6.02 6.77
C LEU A 16 7.98 7.12 7.79
N HIS A 17 6.75 7.14 8.29
CA HIS A 17 6.23 8.07 9.31
C HIS A 17 6.71 9.52 9.13
N GLN A 18 6.41 10.11 7.97
CA GLN A 18 6.87 11.45 7.65
C GLN A 18 6.35 12.54 8.59
N GLU A 19 5.34 12.25 9.40
CA GLU A 19 4.90 13.10 10.49
C GLU A 19 5.97 13.34 11.56
N PHE A 20 7.01 12.50 11.64
CA PHE A 20 8.11 12.63 12.59
C PHE A 20 9.41 13.15 11.95
N GLY A 21 9.50 13.20 10.62
CA GLY A 21 10.71 13.67 9.94
C GLY A 21 10.68 13.40 8.44
N ARG A 22 11.67 13.93 7.72
CA ARG A 22 11.86 13.64 6.29
C ARG A 22 13.09 12.76 6.10
N THR A 23 12.96 11.82 5.18
CA THR A 23 14.06 10.97 4.72
C THR A 23 14.27 11.24 3.25
N ASP A 24 15.52 11.49 2.87
CA ASP A 24 15.90 11.62 1.47
C ASP A 24 15.93 10.22 0.84
N LEU A 25 14.99 9.97 -0.08
CA LEU A 25 14.85 8.72 -0.81
C LEU A 25 15.12 8.96 -2.29
N CYS A 26 15.72 7.96 -2.94
CA CYS A 26 15.94 7.94 -4.38
C CYS A 26 15.08 6.83 -5.00
N PHE A 27 14.46 7.14 -6.14
CA PHE A 27 13.54 6.26 -6.87
C PHE A 27 13.99 5.99 -8.32
N ASP A 28 15.24 6.33 -8.66
CA ASP A 28 15.76 6.33 -10.05
C ASP A 28 16.01 4.92 -10.61
N HIS A 29 16.03 3.91 -9.74
CA HIS A 29 16.32 2.52 -10.09
C HIS A 29 15.10 1.61 -9.96
N ALA A 30 13.93 2.17 -9.67
CA ALA A 30 12.68 1.45 -9.56
C ALA A 30 11.83 1.70 -10.81
N ASP A 31 11.19 0.64 -11.30
CA ASP A 31 10.17 0.75 -12.34
C ASP A 31 8.79 0.99 -11.69
N ILE A 32 8.62 0.54 -10.45
CA ILE A 32 7.44 0.75 -9.62
C ILE A 32 7.83 0.91 -8.14
N VAL A 33 7.09 1.76 -7.42
CA VAL A 33 7.24 1.93 -5.96
C VAL A 33 6.02 1.36 -5.24
N VAL A 34 6.25 0.63 -4.16
CA VAL A 34 5.21 0.13 -3.26
C VAL A 34 5.39 0.77 -1.89
N LEU A 35 4.38 1.52 -1.48
CA LEU A 35 4.27 2.15 -0.17
C LEU A 35 3.31 1.31 0.69
N ALA A 36 3.86 0.48 1.56
CA ALA A 36 3.16 -0.59 2.27
C ALA A 36 2.74 -0.19 3.69
N GLY A 37 2.09 0.97 3.82
CA GLY A 37 1.53 1.48 5.07
C GLY A 37 2.44 2.39 5.88
N ASP A 38 1.81 3.19 6.74
CA ASP A 38 2.46 4.08 7.71
C ASP A 38 3.48 5.05 7.10
N ILE A 39 3.10 5.66 5.98
CA ILE A 39 3.94 6.63 5.28
C ILE A 39 3.74 8.03 5.84
N ASN A 40 2.47 8.43 6.03
CA ASN A 40 2.10 9.75 6.56
C ASN A 40 0.63 9.75 7.03
N LEU A 41 0.21 10.86 7.62
CA LEU A 41 -1.16 11.06 8.10
C LEU A 41 -2.12 11.45 6.96
N GLY A 42 -3.25 10.73 6.87
CA GLY A 42 -4.33 11.06 5.94
C GLY A 42 -3.86 11.18 4.49
N ILE A 43 -4.23 12.27 3.81
CA ILE A 43 -3.92 12.49 2.38
C ILE A 43 -2.47 12.92 2.12
N LYS A 44 -1.69 13.24 3.17
CA LYS A 44 -0.36 13.83 3.02
C LYS A 44 0.63 12.91 2.29
N GLY A 45 0.46 11.60 2.45
CA GLY A 45 1.27 10.62 1.72
C GLY A 45 1.03 10.71 0.20
N ILE A 46 -0.23 10.89 -0.20
CA ILE A 46 -0.59 11.06 -1.63
C ILE A 46 -0.05 12.37 -2.19
N GLU A 47 -0.18 13.46 -1.44
CA GLU A 47 0.38 14.77 -1.83
C GLU A 47 1.89 14.69 -2.03
N TRP A 48 2.59 14.06 -1.08
CA TRP A 48 4.04 13.84 -1.18
C TRP A 48 4.42 12.99 -2.40
N VAL A 49 3.71 11.90 -2.69
CA VAL A 49 3.98 11.07 -3.86
C VAL A 49 3.80 11.85 -5.16
N LYS A 50 2.73 12.64 -5.27
CA LYS A 50 2.48 13.49 -6.45
C LYS A 50 3.60 14.50 -6.71
N GLU A 51 4.27 14.96 -5.66
CA GLU A 51 5.39 15.90 -5.75
C GLU A 51 6.73 15.22 -6.05
N THR A 52 6.95 14.01 -5.55
CA THR A 52 8.29 13.38 -5.51
C THR A 52 8.47 12.17 -6.42
N ILE A 53 7.39 11.46 -6.76
CA ILE A 53 7.40 10.25 -7.57
C ILE A 53 6.33 10.40 -8.65
N PHE A 54 6.46 11.36 -9.56
CA PHE A 54 5.43 11.69 -10.55
C PHE A 54 5.56 10.91 -11.87
N ASP A 55 6.68 10.21 -12.06
CA ASP A 55 7.11 9.65 -13.35
C ASP A 55 6.91 8.13 -13.48
N LYS A 56 6.46 7.46 -12.41
CA LYS A 56 6.30 6.00 -12.37
C LYS A 56 5.12 5.56 -11.50
N PRO A 57 4.52 4.37 -11.73
CA PRO A 57 3.44 3.86 -10.89
C PRO A 57 3.84 3.77 -9.42
N VAL A 58 2.91 4.15 -8.53
CA VAL A 58 3.06 3.95 -7.09
C VAL A 58 1.86 3.17 -6.58
N ILE A 59 2.11 2.02 -5.95
CA ILE A 59 1.08 1.29 -5.20
C ILE A 59 1.12 1.79 -3.76
N TYR A 60 -0.04 2.14 -3.22
CA TYR A 60 -0.17 2.66 -1.87
C TYR A 60 -1.15 1.79 -1.09
N ILE A 61 -0.64 1.10 -0.06
CA ILE A 61 -1.44 0.42 0.96
C ILE A 61 -1.40 1.29 2.21
N LEU A 62 -2.53 1.44 2.89
CA LEU A 62 -2.63 2.24 4.10
C LEU A 62 -2.15 1.40 5.30
N GLY A 63 -1.51 2.04 6.27
CA GLY A 63 -1.31 1.51 7.61
C GLY A 63 -2.26 2.20 8.59
N ASN A 64 -2.03 2.05 9.90
CA ASN A 64 -2.89 2.66 10.90
C ASN A 64 -2.69 4.18 11.02
N HIS A 65 -1.50 4.69 10.70
CA HIS A 65 -1.19 6.12 10.80
C HIS A 65 -1.95 6.96 9.76
N GLU A 66 -2.28 6.42 8.59
CA GLU A 66 -3.15 7.09 7.61
C GLU A 66 -4.56 7.38 8.19
N TYR A 67 -5.00 6.59 9.17
CA TYR A 67 -6.31 6.75 9.82
C TYR A 67 -6.27 7.59 11.10
N TYR A 68 -5.10 8.04 11.57
CA TYR A 68 -5.02 8.87 12.76
C TYR A 68 -5.81 10.17 12.58
N LYS A 69 -6.57 10.55 13.63
CA LYS A 69 -7.52 11.67 13.63
C LYS A 69 -8.63 11.56 12.58
N GLY A 70 -8.86 10.35 12.07
CA GLY A 70 -9.89 10.03 11.12
C GLY A 70 -10.63 8.75 11.48
N SER A 71 -11.38 8.21 10.54
CA SER A 71 -12.09 6.94 10.72
C SER A 71 -12.16 6.14 9.43
N TYR A 72 -12.17 4.83 9.56
CA TYR A 72 -12.57 3.94 8.48
C TYR A 72 -14.10 3.98 8.29
N PRO A 73 -14.63 3.96 7.05
CA PRO A 73 -13.94 4.06 5.76
C PRO A 73 -13.78 5.51 5.26
N LYS A 74 -14.20 6.53 6.02
CA LYS A 74 -14.19 7.93 5.57
C LYS A 74 -12.80 8.43 5.15
N ASN A 75 -11.76 8.08 5.89
CA ASN A 75 -10.39 8.45 5.55
C ASN A 75 -9.88 7.72 4.32
N LEU A 76 -10.21 6.43 4.16
CA LEU A 76 -9.90 5.67 2.96
C LEU A 76 -10.44 6.38 1.72
N HIS A 77 -11.72 6.75 1.71
CA HIS A 77 -12.32 7.45 0.57
C HIS A 77 -11.65 8.80 0.30
N LYS A 78 -11.27 9.56 1.34
CA LYS A 78 -10.53 10.82 1.15
C LYS A 78 -9.17 10.59 0.48
N ILE A 79 -8.46 9.54 0.88
CA ILE A 79 -7.14 9.19 0.35
C ILE A 79 -7.28 8.70 -1.09
N GLN A 80 -8.26 7.85 -1.39
CA GLN A 80 -8.59 7.40 -2.74
C GLN A 80 -8.96 8.59 -3.65
N ASN A 81 -9.83 9.49 -3.20
CA ASN A 81 -10.19 10.71 -3.94
C ASN A 81 -8.96 11.60 -4.17
N ALA A 82 -8.07 11.71 -3.19
CA ALA A 82 -6.82 12.45 -3.34
C ALA A 82 -5.88 11.80 -4.37
N ALA A 83 -5.97 10.49 -4.60
CA ALA A 83 -5.17 9.73 -5.57
C ALA A 83 -5.77 9.74 -6.98
N GLU A 84 -7.02 10.19 -7.17
CA GLU A 84 -7.64 10.27 -8.49
C GLU A 84 -6.80 11.10 -9.47
N ASN A 85 -6.81 10.68 -10.73
CA ASN A 85 -6.07 11.30 -11.84
C ASN A 85 -4.57 11.44 -11.56
N SER A 86 -3.97 10.47 -10.88
CA SER A 86 -2.53 10.42 -10.59
C SER A 86 -1.94 9.06 -10.94
N ASN A 87 -0.63 8.93 -10.74
CA ASN A 87 0.12 7.68 -10.87
C ASN A 87 0.02 6.76 -9.63
N VAL A 88 -0.83 7.11 -8.66
CA VAL A 88 -0.96 6.40 -7.38
C VAL A 88 -2.17 5.47 -7.39
N PHE A 89 -1.94 4.19 -7.12
CA PHE A 89 -2.93 3.13 -6.98
C PHE A 89 -3.12 2.80 -5.50
N VAL A 90 -4.16 3.37 -4.88
CA VAL A 90 -4.51 3.08 -3.49
C VAL A 90 -5.28 1.75 -3.43
N LEU A 91 -4.70 0.74 -2.79
CA LEU A 91 -5.30 -0.60 -2.71
C LEU A 91 -5.85 -0.89 -1.31
N GLU A 92 -7.13 -1.28 -1.24
CA GLU A 92 -7.78 -1.77 -0.03
C GLU A 92 -8.74 -2.90 -0.41
N ASN A 93 -8.34 -4.14 -0.11
CA ASN A 93 -9.00 -5.37 -0.57
C ASN A 93 -9.25 -5.36 -2.09
N SER A 94 -8.24 -4.89 -2.84
CA SER A 94 -8.30 -4.71 -4.29
C SER A 94 -6.96 -5.06 -4.93
N TYR A 95 -6.89 -4.93 -6.25
CA TYR A 95 -5.68 -5.22 -7.02
C TYR A 95 -5.50 -4.23 -8.17
N VAL A 96 -4.28 -4.18 -8.69
CA VAL A 96 -3.93 -3.50 -9.94
C VAL A 96 -3.01 -4.40 -10.78
N ASP A 97 -3.20 -4.39 -12.09
CA ASP A 97 -2.32 -5.06 -13.05
C ASP A 97 -1.38 -4.02 -13.69
N ILE A 98 -0.06 -4.21 -13.55
CA ILE A 98 0.97 -3.32 -14.09
C ILE A 98 1.99 -4.19 -14.83
N GLU A 99 2.18 -3.93 -16.13
CA GLU A 99 3.14 -4.64 -16.99
C GLU A 99 3.03 -6.18 -16.93
N GLY A 100 1.80 -6.71 -16.82
CA GLY A 100 1.55 -8.14 -16.74
C GLY A 100 1.75 -8.77 -15.36
N VAL A 101 2.07 -7.96 -14.34
CA VAL A 101 2.15 -8.37 -12.93
C VAL A 101 0.91 -7.87 -12.19
N ARG A 102 0.23 -8.76 -11.45
CA ARG A 102 -0.89 -8.40 -10.58
C ARG A 102 -0.43 -8.14 -9.15
N PHE A 103 -0.77 -6.98 -8.63
CA PHE A 103 -0.50 -6.59 -7.25
C PHE A 103 -1.80 -6.57 -6.44
N HIS A 104 -1.85 -7.34 -5.36
CA HIS A 104 -2.94 -7.31 -4.40
C HIS A 104 -2.53 -6.50 -3.17
N GLY A 105 -3.43 -5.64 -2.67
CA GLY A 105 -3.17 -4.81 -1.49
C GLY A 105 -4.39 -4.69 -0.58
N ALA A 106 -4.14 -4.78 0.73
CA ALA A 106 -5.13 -4.60 1.77
C ALA A 106 -4.44 -4.20 3.08
N THR A 107 -5.06 -3.32 3.88
CA THR A 107 -4.57 -2.94 5.21
C THR A 107 -4.61 -4.13 6.19
N LEU A 108 -5.56 -5.06 6.00
CA LEU A 108 -5.76 -6.26 6.83
C LEU A 108 -5.79 -5.96 8.33
N TRP A 109 -6.67 -5.04 8.74
CA TRP A 109 -6.89 -4.73 10.16
C TRP A 109 -7.03 -5.99 11.01
N THR A 110 -6.23 -6.09 12.06
CA THR A 110 -6.32 -7.21 13.00
C THR A 110 -7.63 -7.15 13.77
N ASP A 111 -8.24 -8.30 13.98
CA ASP A 111 -9.34 -8.52 14.92
C ASP A 111 -8.83 -8.76 16.36
N PHE A 112 -7.51 -8.60 16.58
CA PHE A 112 -6.81 -8.89 17.83
C PHE A 112 -6.93 -10.36 18.30
N SER A 113 -7.32 -11.29 17.41
CA SER A 113 -7.38 -12.73 17.70
C SER A 113 -6.01 -13.43 17.66
N ILE A 114 -4.98 -12.74 18.17
CA ILE A 114 -3.59 -13.23 18.17
C ILE A 114 -3.36 -14.45 19.06
N PHE A 115 -4.30 -14.76 19.96
CA PHE A 115 -4.27 -16.00 20.72
C PHE A 115 -4.93 -17.11 19.90
N TRP A 116 -4.09 -17.95 19.29
CA TRP A 116 -4.52 -19.29 18.90
C TRP A 116 -5.09 -19.99 20.12
N LYS A 117 -6.37 -20.38 20.09
CA LYS A 117 -6.92 -21.31 21.08
C LYS A 117 -6.19 -22.63 20.90
N SER A 118 -5.20 -22.90 21.76
CA SER A 118 -4.58 -24.23 21.86
C SER A 118 -5.65 -25.22 22.31
N GLY A 119 -6.37 -25.84 21.37
CA GLY A 119 -7.35 -26.88 21.68
C GLY A 119 -8.50 -27.08 20.71
N GLU A 120 -8.73 -26.24 19.69
CA GLU A 120 -9.76 -26.53 18.68
C GLU A 120 -9.16 -27.44 17.59
N VAL A 121 -9.37 -28.76 17.78
CA VAL A 121 -9.26 -29.76 16.73
C VAL A 121 -10.30 -29.40 15.67
N TRP A 122 -9.86 -29.26 14.42
CA TRP A 122 -10.74 -29.13 13.27
C TRP A 122 -11.40 -30.48 12.99
N ASP A 123 -12.40 -30.84 13.79
CA ASP A 123 -13.36 -31.85 13.38
C ASP A 123 -14.45 -31.15 12.57
N ASP A 124 -14.34 -31.35 11.26
CA ASP A 124 -15.43 -31.37 10.29
C ASP A 124 -16.12 -30.03 9.93
N LEU A 125 -15.75 -29.50 8.76
CA LEU A 125 -16.71 -28.84 7.88
C LEU A 125 -16.56 -29.39 6.46
N SER A 126 -16.99 -30.64 6.31
CA SER A 126 -17.66 -31.08 5.10
C SER A 126 -19.14 -30.69 5.17
N ALA A 127 -19.50 -29.56 4.54
CA ALA A 127 -20.84 -29.25 4.01
C ALA A 127 -20.76 -28.06 3.06
#